data_AF-A0A967N6X7-F1
#
_entry.id   AF-A0A967N6X7-F1
#
_cell.length_a   1.000
_cell.length_b   1.000
_cell.length_c   1.000
_cell.angle_alpha   90.00
_cell.angle_beta   90.00
_cell.angle_gamma   90.00
#
_symmetry.space_group_name_H-M   'P 1'
#
loop_
_entity.id
_entity.type
_entity.pdbx_description
1 polymer ?
#
loop_
_entity_poly.entity_id
_entity_poly.type
_entity_poly.pdbx_seq_one_letter_code
_entity_poly.pdbx_strand_id
1 'polypeptide(L)'
;DMDGNPNVDGDTLRETLRRHRVLALRAYDEEVAQLADHLTQSASRVAWSDAVERRIRAYGERFPEVLDGIPERLEDMGYRTLLLLVRARLEATLADGEHAYAGPDELVDDVRMVAESLEGNRGTHAGLFGVHRLLRRIRAFGFHLAVLDVRQDARELRDVVAELLDDPGWTRRDPAERADRLRELLESGDGSTESTSDRTRRTLDVFAAIREGRASYGPDAIGSYIISMARDVDDVLTVLWLAVLGGLGEADDLPLDVTPLFETVPDLERAESVLDR
;
A
#
# COMPACT_ATOMS: atom_id res chain seq x y z
N ASP A 1 14.49 -0.51 -4.77
CA ASP A 1 15.60 0.18 -5.45
C ASP A 1 16.17 -0.73 -6.53
N MET A 2 15.93 -0.38 -7.80
CA MET A 2 16.40 -1.14 -8.97
C MET A 2 17.64 -0.50 -9.61
N ASP A 3 18.02 0.71 -9.18
CA ASP A 3 19.13 1.45 -9.74
C ASP A 3 20.43 0.66 -9.56
N GLY A 4 21.05 0.26 -10.68
CA GLY A 4 22.25 -0.56 -10.71
C GLY A 4 22.09 -2.00 -10.22
N ASN A 5 20.85 -2.48 -9.96
CA ASN A 5 20.60 -3.83 -9.46
C ASN A 5 19.62 -4.61 -10.35
N PRO A 6 20.12 -5.46 -11.28
CA PRO A 6 19.27 -6.20 -12.22
C PRO A 6 18.45 -7.33 -11.57
N ASN A 7 18.64 -7.61 -10.27
CA ASN A 7 17.89 -8.63 -9.55
C ASN A 7 16.60 -8.08 -8.92
N VAL A 8 16.32 -6.78 -9.08
CA VAL A 8 15.12 -6.12 -8.54
C VAL A 8 14.28 -5.65 -9.72
N ASP A 9 13.03 -6.09 -9.74
CA ASP A 9 12.03 -5.84 -10.80
C ASP A 9 10.59 -5.93 -10.24
N GLY A 10 9.59 -5.94 -11.14
CA GLY A 10 8.18 -6.04 -10.78
C GLY A 10 7.82 -7.27 -9.95
N ASP A 11 8.44 -8.43 -10.22
CA ASP A 11 8.22 -9.65 -9.43
C ASP A 11 8.72 -9.49 -7.99
N THR A 12 9.90 -8.90 -7.81
CA THR A 12 10.41 -8.61 -6.45
C THR A 12 9.54 -7.60 -5.70
N LEU A 13 8.95 -6.62 -6.40
CA LEU A 13 8.02 -5.66 -5.81
C LEU A 13 6.74 -6.37 -5.31
N ARG A 14 6.11 -7.18 -6.17
CA ARG A 14 4.93 -7.98 -5.81
C ARG A 14 5.19 -8.89 -4.62
N GLU A 15 6.31 -9.63 -4.63
CA GLU A 15 6.65 -10.54 -3.54
C GLU A 15 6.94 -9.80 -2.24
N THR A 16 7.58 -8.63 -2.29
CA THR A 16 7.86 -7.81 -1.11
C THR A 16 6.57 -7.32 -0.47
N LEU A 17 5.64 -6.77 -1.27
CA LEU A 17 4.34 -6.30 -0.80
C LEU A 17 3.52 -7.43 -0.17
N ARG A 18 3.48 -8.60 -0.83
CA ARG A 18 2.79 -9.78 -0.30
C ARG A 18 3.37 -10.20 1.06
N ARG A 19 4.70 -10.24 1.20
CA ARG A 19 5.36 -10.56 2.48
C ARG A 19 5.05 -9.53 3.55
N HIS A 20 5.10 -8.25 3.22
CA HIS A 20 4.75 -7.17 4.13
C HIS A 20 3.33 -7.33 4.68
N ARG A 21 2.35 -7.60 3.81
CA ARG A 21 0.96 -7.85 4.25
C ARG A 21 0.85 -9.02 5.20
N VAL A 22 1.46 -10.15 4.87
CA VAL A 22 1.46 -11.34 5.73
C VAL A 22 2.05 -11.03 7.10
N LEU A 23 3.17 -10.30 7.15
CA LEU A 23 3.82 -9.91 8.41
C LEU A 23 2.94 -8.96 9.23
N ALA A 24 2.34 -7.94 8.61
CA ALA A 24 1.47 -6.99 9.28
C ALA A 24 0.23 -7.69 9.88
N LEU A 25 -0.49 -8.48 9.07
CA LEU A 25 -1.70 -9.17 9.51
C LEU A 25 -1.44 -10.17 10.64
N ARG A 26 -0.32 -10.92 10.57
CA ARG A 26 0.06 -11.85 11.66
C ARG A 26 0.40 -11.11 12.94
N ALA A 27 1.13 -9.99 12.86
CA ALA A 27 1.43 -9.17 14.02
C ALA A 27 0.15 -8.62 14.67
N TYR A 28 -0.84 -8.21 13.87
CA TYR A 28 -2.14 -7.78 14.38
C TYR A 28 -2.93 -8.92 15.01
N ASP A 29 -2.98 -10.10 14.40
CA ASP A 29 -3.67 -11.26 14.99
C ASP A 29 -3.08 -11.63 16.35
N GLU A 30 -1.75 -11.66 16.46
CA GLU A 30 -1.05 -11.92 17.72
C GLU A 30 -1.38 -10.89 18.80
N GLU A 31 -1.44 -9.60 18.45
CA GLU A 31 -1.83 -8.55 19.39
C GLU A 31 -3.30 -8.60 19.78
N VAL A 32 -4.20 -8.89 18.83
CA VAL A 32 -5.63 -9.08 19.11
C VAL A 32 -5.84 -10.28 20.02
N ALA A 33 -5.09 -11.38 19.83
CA ALA A 33 -5.12 -12.54 20.72
C ALA A 33 -4.72 -12.16 22.16
N GLN A 34 -3.63 -11.41 22.33
CA GLN A 34 -3.21 -10.94 23.65
C GLN A 34 -4.24 -9.99 24.29
N LEU A 35 -4.90 -9.15 23.50
CA LEU A 35 -5.98 -8.30 24.01
C LEU A 35 -7.20 -9.14 24.42
N ALA A 36 -7.57 -10.16 23.64
CA ALA A 36 -8.64 -11.08 23.98
C ALA A 36 -8.35 -11.82 25.30
N ASP A 37 -7.09 -12.14 25.58
CA ASP A 37 -6.68 -12.75 26.85
C ASP A 37 -6.78 -11.81 28.05
N HIS A 38 -6.57 -10.51 27.84
CA HIS A 38 -6.58 -9.51 28.92
C HIS A 38 -7.94 -8.83 29.17
N LEU A 39 -8.77 -8.65 28.13
CA LEU A 39 -10.06 -7.96 28.22
C LEU A 39 -11.17 -8.93 28.65
N THR A 40 -11.20 -9.23 29.94
CA THR A 40 -12.08 -10.25 30.56
C THR A 40 -13.32 -9.68 31.24
N GLN A 41 -13.68 -8.45 30.94
CA GLN A 41 -14.84 -7.77 31.52
C GLN A 41 -16.14 -8.53 31.22
N SER A 42 -16.83 -8.97 32.27
CA SER A 42 -18.10 -9.69 32.19
C SER A 42 -19.30 -8.75 32.38
N ALA A 43 -20.39 -9.01 31.65
CA ALA A 43 -21.67 -8.30 31.77
C ALA A 43 -22.22 -8.28 33.21
N SER A 44 -21.87 -9.29 34.01
CA SER A 44 -22.26 -9.38 35.42
C SER A 44 -21.59 -8.33 36.32
N ARG A 45 -20.53 -7.68 35.85
CA ARG A 45 -19.70 -6.74 36.62
C ARG A 45 -19.64 -5.35 36.03
N VAL A 46 -19.59 -5.25 34.70
CA VAL A 46 -19.45 -3.97 33.99
C VAL A 46 -20.12 -4.07 32.62
N ALA A 47 -20.72 -2.98 32.19
CA ALA A 47 -21.31 -2.89 30.85
C ALA A 47 -20.25 -2.65 29.78
N TRP A 48 -20.65 -2.84 28.53
CA TRP A 48 -19.98 -2.34 27.33
C TRP A 48 -21.02 -1.61 26.48
N SER A 49 -20.58 -0.89 25.46
CA SER A 49 -21.49 -0.15 24.59
C SER A 49 -22.33 -1.08 23.70
N ASP A 50 -23.56 -0.68 23.37
CA ASP A 50 -24.40 -1.39 22.40
C ASP A 50 -23.73 -1.57 21.03
N ALA A 51 -22.74 -0.72 20.70
CA ALA A 51 -21.96 -0.84 19.48
C ALA A 51 -21.17 -2.16 19.43
N VAL A 52 -20.59 -2.57 20.56
CA VAL A 52 -19.87 -3.84 20.70
C VAL A 52 -20.83 -5.01 20.47
N GLU A 53 -22.02 -4.99 21.07
CA GLU A 53 -23.01 -6.06 20.88
C GLU A 53 -23.48 -6.19 19.44
N ARG A 54 -23.74 -5.06 18.77
CA ARG A 54 -24.11 -5.06 17.35
C ARG A 54 -23.00 -5.64 16.48
N ARG A 55 -21.74 -5.30 16.77
CA ARG A 55 -20.59 -5.82 16.02
C ARG A 55 -20.39 -7.31 16.25
N ILE A 56 -20.55 -7.80 17.49
CA ILE A 56 -20.53 -9.24 17.80
C ILE A 56 -21.61 -9.98 17.00
N ARG A 57 -22.86 -9.49 16.99
CA ARG A 57 -23.93 -10.13 16.21
C ARG A 57 -23.60 -10.16 14.72
N ALA A 58 -23.17 -9.03 14.16
CA ALA A 58 -22.83 -8.93 12.75
C ALA A 58 -21.67 -9.85 12.35
N TYR A 59 -20.65 -10.00 13.20
CA TYR A 59 -19.55 -10.91 12.93
C TYR A 59 -19.89 -12.37 13.25
N GLY A 60 -20.78 -12.63 14.20
CA GLY A 60 -21.34 -13.95 14.45
C GLY A 60 -22.11 -14.50 13.26
N GLU A 61 -22.83 -13.65 12.53
CA GLU A 61 -23.48 -14.04 11.27
C GLU A 61 -22.48 -14.38 10.16
N ARG A 62 -21.29 -13.74 10.16
CA ARG A 62 -20.22 -13.97 9.18
C ARG A 62 -19.33 -15.16 9.52
N PHE A 63 -19.15 -15.44 10.80
CA PHE A 63 -18.26 -16.47 11.34
C PHE A 63 -19.00 -17.33 12.38
N PRO A 64 -20.10 -18.02 11.98
CA PRO A 64 -20.93 -18.77 12.91
C PRO A 64 -20.16 -19.89 13.61
N GLU A 65 -19.24 -20.56 12.91
CA GLU A 65 -18.41 -21.63 13.49
C GLU A 65 -17.49 -21.11 14.61
N VAL A 66 -17.04 -19.86 14.49
CA VAL A 66 -16.21 -19.22 15.52
C VAL A 66 -17.07 -18.83 16.70
N LEU A 67 -18.25 -18.24 16.48
CA LEU A 67 -19.17 -17.86 17.55
C LEU A 67 -19.65 -19.09 18.34
N ASP A 68 -20.11 -20.14 17.64
CA ASP A 68 -20.61 -21.38 18.24
C ASP A 68 -19.50 -22.16 18.97
N GLY A 69 -18.24 -21.95 18.57
CA GLY A 69 -17.07 -22.52 19.21
C GLY A 69 -16.65 -21.82 20.52
N ILE A 70 -17.20 -20.65 20.83
CA ILE A 70 -16.88 -19.93 22.06
C ILE A 70 -17.54 -20.64 23.25
N PRO A 71 -16.77 -21.07 24.28
CA PRO A 71 -17.34 -21.69 25.47
C PRO A 71 -18.34 -20.77 26.18
N GLU A 72 -19.46 -21.34 26.66
CA GLU A 72 -20.53 -20.62 27.39
C GLU A 72 -20.00 -19.67 28.49
N ARG A 73 -18.96 -20.11 29.22
CA ARG A 73 -18.31 -19.32 30.29
C ARG A 73 -17.61 -18.02 29.82
N LEU A 74 -17.50 -17.80 28.51
CA LEU A 74 -16.88 -16.63 27.89
C LEU A 74 -17.91 -15.76 27.14
N GLU A 75 -19.14 -16.24 26.93
CA GLU A 75 -20.17 -15.54 26.16
C GLU A 75 -20.52 -14.19 26.80
N ASP A 76 -20.44 -14.10 28.13
CA ASP A 76 -20.68 -12.88 28.89
C ASP A 76 -19.49 -11.90 28.90
N MET A 77 -18.41 -12.19 28.15
CA MET A 77 -17.21 -11.34 28.03
C MET A 77 -17.16 -10.64 26.66
N GLY A 78 -18.01 -9.63 26.45
CA GLY A 78 -18.23 -9.01 25.14
C GLY A 78 -16.96 -8.58 24.40
N TYR A 79 -16.00 -7.92 25.06
CA TYR A 79 -14.74 -7.52 24.40
C TYR A 79 -13.93 -8.72 23.91
N ARG A 80 -13.82 -9.78 24.72
CA ARG A 80 -13.13 -11.01 24.33
C ARG A 80 -13.83 -11.68 23.16
N THR A 81 -15.16 -11.83 23.22
CA THR A 81 -15.97 -12.42 22.14
C THR A 81 -15.79 -11.65 20.84
N LEU A 82 -15.88 -10.32 20.87
CA LEU A 82 -15.63 -9.48 19.70
C LEU A 82 -14.22 -9.68 19.15
N LEU A 83 -13.20 -9.69 20.01
CA LEU A 83 -11.82 -9.83 19.57
C LEU A 83 -11.55 -11.22 18.96
N LEU A 84 -12.16 -12.30 19.44
CA LEU A 84 -12.08 -13.62 18.80
C LEU A 84 -12.67 -13.60 17.38
N LEU A 85 -13.78 -12.89 17.18
CA LEU A 85 -14.37 -12.71 15.85
C LEU A 85 -13.52 -11.78 14.94
N VAL A 86 -12.89 -10.75 15.50
CA VAL A 86 -11.91 -9.90 14.79
C VAL A 86 -10.74 -10.74 14.29
N ARG A 87 -10.27 -11.73 15.08
CA ARG A 87 -9.22 -12.68 14.66
C ARG A 87 -9.66 -13.54 13.48
N ALA A 88 -10.88 -14.08 13.53
CA ALA A 88 -11.45 -14.83 12.41
C ALA A 88 -11.48 -13.98 11.13
N ARG A 89 -11.83 -12.71 11.26
CA ARG A 89 -11.82 -11.76 10.15
C ARG A 89 -10.39 -11.44 9.65
N LEU A 90 -9.40 -11.33 10.53
CA LEU A 90 -7.99 -11.20 10.16
C LEU A 90 -7.48 -12.44 9.42
N GLU A 91 -7.86 -13.64 9.86
CA GLU A 91 -7.52 -14.89 9.19
C GLU A 91 -8.15 -14.96 7.79
N ALA A 92 -9.42 -14.61 7.66
CA ALA A 92 -10.08 -14.47 6.35
C ALA A 92 -9.37 -13.45 5.46
N THR A 93 -8.89 -12.33 6.02
CA THR A 93 -8.14 -11.31 5.28
C THR A 93 -6.77 -11.81 4.83
N LEU A 94 -6.10 -12.63 5.65
CA LEU A 94 -4.83 -13.25 5.29
C LEU A 94 -4.98 -14.29 4.19
N ALA A 95 -6.12 -14.98 4.15
CA ALA A 95 -6.46 -15.97 3.13
C ALA A 95 -7.11 -15.36 1.86
N ASP A 96 -7.28 -14.04 1.81
CA ASP A 96 -8.06 -13.32 0.79
C ASP A 96 -9.45 -13.99 0.57
N GLY A 97 -10.07 -14.42 1.68
CA GLY A 97 -11.32 -15.16 1.72
C GLY A 97 -12.57 -14.30 1.88
N GLU A 98 -13.72 -14.96 2.02
CA GLU A 98 -14.99 -14.28 2.25
C GLU A 98 -14.96 -13.50 3.57
N HIS A 99 -15.64 -12.35 3.61
CA HIS A 99 -15.73 -11.46 4.78
C HIS A 99 -14.42 -10.81 5.25
N ALA A 100 -13.34 -10.93 4.47
CA ALA A 100 -12.08 -10.20 4.68
C ALA A 100 -12.32 -8.70 4.95
N TYR A 101 -11.36 -8.07 5.64
CA TYR A 101 -11.28 -6.63 5.71
C TYR A 101 -11.00 -6.07 4.32
N ALA A 102 -11.78 -5.08 3.90
CA ALA A 102 -11.52 -4.36 2.65
C ALA A 102 -10.24 -3.52 2.75
N GLY A 103 -9.90 -3.07 3.96
CA GLY A 103 -8.69 -2.30 4.24
C GLY A 103 -8.46 -2.10 5.73
N PRO A 104 -7.33 -1.48 6.12
CA PRO A 104 -6.96 -1.28 7.51
C PRO A 104 -7.96 -0.43 8.29
N ASP A 105 -8.69 0.48 7.64
CA ASP A 105 -9.66 1.36 8.30
C ASP A 105 -10.81 0.61 8.97
N GLU A 106 -11.25 -0.51 8.40
CA GLU A 106 -12.28 -1.34 9.02
C GLU A 106 -11.79 -2.00 10.31
N LEU A 107 -10.51 -2.40 10.36
CA LEU A 107 -9.88 -2.91 11.58
C LEU A 107 -9.65 -1.79 12.59
N VAL A 108 -9.27 -0.59 12.14
CA VAL A 108 -9.21 0.62 12.98
C VAL A 108 -10.57 0.87 13.63
N ASP A 109 -11.67 0.71 12.90
CA ASP A 109 -13.01 0.90 13.43
C ASP A 109 -13.40 -0.14 14.50
N ASP A 110 -13.04 -1.42 14.31
CA ASP A 110 -13.20 -2.45 15.34
C ASP A 110 -12.43 -2.10 16.62
N VAL A 111 -11.13 -1.78 16.49
CA VAL A 111 -10.25 -1.51 17.64
C VAL A 111 -10.62 -0.19 18.34
N ARG A 112 -10.99 0.84 17.56
CA ARG A 112 -11.48 2.11 18.10
C ARG A 112 -12.77 1.93 18.90
N MET A 113 -13.71 1.13 18.40
CA MET A 113 -14.96 0.84 19.11
C MET A 113 -14.70 0.20 20.48
N VAL A 114 -13.73 -0.72 20.57
CA VAL A 114 -13.32 -1.30 21.86
C VAL A 114 -12.75 -0.24 22.79
N ALA A 115 -11.90 0.67 22.27
CA ALA A 115 -11.33 1.76 23.06
C ALA A 115 -12.41 2.71 23.62
N GLU A 116 -13.31 3.20 22.77
CA GLU A 116 -14.40 4.10 23.15
C GLU A 116 -15.34 3.45 24.18
N SER A 117 -15.63 2.16 24.00
CA SER A 117 -16.45 1.40 24.94
C SER A 117 -15.77 1.21 26.29
N LEU A 118 -14.45 0.94 26.33
CA LEU A 118 -13.68 0.87 27.57
C LEU A 118 -13.69 2.23 28.30
N GLU A 119 -13.47 3.33 27.59
CA GLU A 119 -13.50 4.69 28.17
C GLU A 119 -14.86 5.02 28.78
N GLY A 120 -15.95 4.73 28.05
CA GLY A 120 -17.33 4.92 28.53
C GLY A 120 -17.69 4.10 29.77
N ASN A 121 -16.96 3.00 30.03
CA ASN A 121 -17.20 2.07 31.11
C ASN A 121 -16.09 2.06 32.18
N ARG A 122 -15.36 3.18 32.34
CA ARG A 122 -14.29 3.38 33.34
C ARG A 122 -13.13 2.38 33.22
N GLY A 123 -12.90 1.85 32.03
CA GLY A 123 -11.88 0.85 31.69
C GLY A 123 -10.47 1.42 31.45
N THR A 124 -10.17 2.63 31.88
CA THR A 124 -8.89 3.32 31.62
C THR A 124 -7.66 2.50 32.01
N HIS A 125 -7.72 1.78 33.13
CA HIS A 125 -6.65 0.90 33.61
C HIS A 125 -6.91 -0.59 33.32
N ALA A 126 -7.92 -0.90 32.51
CA ALA A 126 -8.40 -2.26 32.27
C ALA A 126 -8.05 -2.77 30.87
N GLY A 127 -6.88 -2.39 30.35
CA GLY A 127 -6.35 -2.83 29.05
C GLY A 127 -6.39 -1.77 27.93
N LEU A 128 -6.99 -0.59 28.18
CA LEU A 128 -7.11 0.50 27.19
C LEU A 128 -5.77 0.91 26.55
N PHE A 129 -4.67 0.91 27.32
CA PHE A 129 -3.34 1.19 26.77
C PHE A 129 -2.94 0.23 25.63
N GLY A 130 -3.23 -1.07 25.79
CA GLY A 130 -2.94 -2.07 24.77
C GLY A 130 -3.78 -1.85 23.51
N VAL A 131 -5.06 -1.50 23.69
CA VAL A 131 -5.97 -1.17 22.58
C VAL A 131 -5.49 0.05 21.80
N HIS A 132 -5.10 1.13 22.48
CA HIS A 132 -4.54 2.31 21.81
C HIS A 132 -3.20 2.02 21.13
N ARG A 133 -2.37 1.14 21.71
CA ARG A 133 -1.11 0.73 21.09
C ARG A 133 -1.38 0.01 19.76
N LEU A 134 -2.31 -0.95 19.74
CA LEU A 134 -2.73 -1.63 18.52
C LEU A 134 -3.29 -0.63 17.49
N LEU A 135 -4.16 0.29 17.92
CA LEU A 135 -4.74 1.31 17.06
C LEU A 135 -3.67 2.20 16.38
N ARG A 136 -2.64 2.60 17.14
CA ARG A 136 -1.50 3.37 16.59
C ARG A 136 -0.70 2.55 15.58
N ARG A 137 -0.49 1.26 15.83
CA ARG A 137 0.24 0.37 14.91
C ARG A 137 -0.51 0.19 13.60
N ILE A 138 -1.82 -0.09 13.66
CA ILE A 138 -2.64 -0.24 12.44
C ILE A 138 -2.63 1.05 11.61
N ARG A 139 -2.77 2.21 12.26
CA ARG A 139 -2.72 3.52 11.55
C ARG A 139 -1.34 3.84 10.96
N ALA A 140 -0.27 3.42 11.63
CA ALA A 140 1.09 3.71 11.18
C ALA A 140 1.55 2.78 10.06
N PHE A 141 1.14 1.51 10.09
CA PHE A 141 1.68 0.46 9.22
C PHE A 141 0.65 -0.09 8.20
N GLY A 142 -0.64 0.21 8.38
CA GLY A 142 -1.71 -0.30 7.52
C GLY A 142 -1.65 -1.83 7.34
N PHE A 143 -2.06 -2.32 6.18
CA PHE A 143 -1.85 -3.71 5.76
C PHE A 143 -0.63 -3.88 4.85
N HIS A 144 0.18 -2.84 4.67
CA HIS A 144 1.34 -2.84 3.78
C HIS A 144 2.68 -2.76 4.53
N LEU A 145 2.66 -2.69 5.87
CA LEU A 145 3.80 -2.64 6.80
C LEU A 145 4.71 -1.41 6.65
N ALA A 146 5.27 -1.22 5.47
CA ALA A 146 6.11 -0.10 5.10
C ALA A 146 5.81 0.25 3.64
N VAL A 147 5.75 1.56 3.38
CA VAL A 147 5.61 2.13 2.03
C VAL A 147 6.84 1.76 1.22
N LEU A 148 6.65 1.30 -0.02
CA LEU A 148 7.75 0.98 -0.93
C LEU A 148 7.92 2.08 -1.98
N ASP A 149 9.06 2.77 -1.91
CA ASP A 149 9.51 3.62 -3.01
C ASP A 149 10.14 2.76 -4.12
N VAL A 150 9.87 3.15 -5.36
CA VAL A 150 10.45 2.53 -6.56
C VAL A 150 11.52 3.48 -7.08
N ARG A 151 12.70 2.97 -7.43
CA ARG A 151 13.82 3.81 -7.87
C ARG A 151 14.49 3.21 -9.11
N GLN A 152 14.74 4.05 -10.11
CA GLN A 152 15.42 3.68 -11.35
C GLN A 152 16.25 4.83 -11.92
N ASP A 153 17.29 4.50 -12.70
CA ASP A 153 18.13 5.47 -13.39
C ASP A 153 17.46 6.06 -14.65
N ALA A 154 17.51 7.39 -14.78
CA ALA A 154 16.99 8.13 -15.92
C ALA A 154 17.49 7.61 -17.28
N ARG A 155 18.74 7.14 -17.38
CA ARG A 155 19.35 6.64 -18.62
C ARG A 155 18.72 5.33 -19.07
N GLU A 156 18.48 4.41 -18.13
CA GLU A 156 17.80 3.14 -18.42
C GLU A 156 16.38 3.39 -18.93
N LEU A 157 15.67 4.36 -18.34
CA LEU A 157 14.33 4.74 -18.79
C LEU A 157 14.37 5.38 -20.19
N ARG A 158 15.33 6.26 -20.47
CA ARG A 158 15.52 6.84 -21.80
C ARG A 158 15.86 5.80 -22.86
N ASP A 159 16.64 4.78 -22.54
CA ASP A 159 16.91 3.66 -23.44
C ASP A 159 15.63 2.87 -23.76
N VAL A 160 14.76 2.67 -22.77
CA VAL A 160 13.45 2.01 -22.96
C VAL A 160 12.55 2.84 -23.87
N VAL A 161 12.47 4.16 -23.67
CA VAL A 161 11.69 5.04 -24.56
C VAL A 161 12.24 5.01 -25.99
N ALA A 162 13.57 5.03 -26.15
CA ALA A 162 14.20 4.94 -27.46
C ALA A 162 13.77 3.68 -28.23
N GLU A 163 13.66 2.56 -27.53
CA GLU A 163 13.20 1.30 -28.12
C GLU A 163 11.72 1.33 -28.46
N LEU A 164 10.86 1.80 -27.54
CA LEU A 164 9.40 1.84 -27.74
C LEU A 164 8.99 2.78 -28.88
N LEU A 165 9.77 3.85 -29.12
CA LEU A 165 9.56 4.77 -30.23
C LEU A 165 10.26 4.36 -31.53
N ASP A 166 11.03 3.26 -31.53
CA ASP A 166 11.94 2.87 -32.62
C ASP A 166 12.86 4.03 -33.06
N ASP A 167 13.36 4.80 -32.09
CA ASP A 167 14.21 5.97 -32.31
C ASP A 167 15.60 5.80 -31.64
N PRO A 168 16.60 5.25 -32.36
CA PRO A 168 17.95 5.07 -31.83
C PRO A 168 18.70 6.39 -31.57
N GLY A 169 18.16 7.52 -32.04
CA GLY A 169 18.67 8.86 -31.79
C GLY A 169 18.11 9.50 -30.51
N TRP A 170 17.07 8.93 -29.92
CA TRP A 170 16.32 9.52 -28.79
C TRP A 170 17.23 10.01 -27.66
N THR A 171 18.12 9.15 -27.17
CA THR A 171 19.02 9.46 -26.04
C THR A 171 20.03 10.56 -26.31
N ARG A 172 20.23 10.94 -27.59
CA ARG A 172 21.16 11.98 -28.05
C ARG A 172 20.46 13.30 -28.41
N ARG A 173 19.12 13.33 -28.46
CA ARG A 173 18.34 14.55 -28.71
C ARG A 173 18.55 15.59 -27.61
N ASP A 174 18.16 16.84 -27.86
CA ASP A 174 18.13 17.83 -26.80
C ASP A 174 17.04 17.46 -25.76
N PRO A 175 17.24 17.69 -24.45
CA PRO A 175 16.21 17.46 -23.44
C PRO A 175 14.88 18.17 -23.74
N ALA A 176 14.91 19.39 -24.28
CA ALA A 176 13.68 20.12 -24.64
C ALA A 176 12.92 19.41 -25.77
N GLU A 177 13.63 18.92 -26.80
CA GLU A 177 13.02 18.16 -27.90
C GLU A 177 12.39 16.85 -27.41
N ARG A 178 13.02 16.17 -26.46
CA ARG A 178 12.44 14.97 -25.83
C ARG A 178 11.20 15.32 -25.01
N ALA A 179 11.26 16.39 -24.22
CA ALA A 179 10.15 16.84 -23.40
C ALA A 179 8.93 17.19 -24.25
N ASP A 180 9.10 17.97 -25.33
CA ASP A 180 8.01 18.34 -26.24
C ASP A 180 7.38 17.10 -26.87
N ARG A 181 8.19 16.15 -27.33
CA ARG A 181 7.68 14.90 -27.90
C ARG A 181 6.95 14.04 -26.86
N LEU A 182 7.43 13.96 -25.63
CA LEU A 182 6.76 13.21 -24.55
C LEU A 182 5.42 13.84 -24.16
N ARG A 183 5.31 15.18 -24.16
CA ARG A 183 4.03 15.87 -23.95
C ARG A 183 3.03 15.53 -25.04
N GLU A 184 3.43 15.58 -26.30
CA GLU A 184 2.57 15.17 -27.43
C GLU A 184 2.04 13.74 -27.27
N LEU A 185 2.92 12.81 -26.85
CA LEU A 185 2.55 11.40 -26.66
C LEU A 185 1.60 11.20 -25.46
N LEU A 186 1.81 11.94 -24.37
CA LEU A 186 0.91 11.93 -23.23
C LEU A 186 -0.47 12.51 -23.58
N GLU A 187 -0.52 13.56 -24.38
CA GLU A 187 -1.77 14.19 -24.85
C GLU A 187 -2.54 13.29 -25.83
N SER A 188 -1.84 12.59 -26.73
CA SER A 188 -2.51 11.71 -27.70
C SER A 188 -2.85 10.33 -27.13
N GLY A 189 -2.20 9.93 -26.03
CA GLY A 189 -2.27 8.57 -25.50
C GLY A 189 -1.57 7.55 -26.40
N ASP A 190 -0.75 8.00 -27.35
CA ASP A 190 -0.07 7.11 -28.29
C ASP A 190 1.16 6.44 -27.65
N GLY A 191 1.28 5.15 -27.93
CA GLY A 191 2.48 4.37 -27.66
C GLY A 191 2.17 2.88 -27.78
N SER A 192 3.16 2.11 -28.22
CA SER A 192 3.07 0.65 -28.24
C SER A 192 3.73 0.10 -26.99
N THR A 193 3.13 -0.93 -26.39
CA THR A 193 3.79 -1.74 -25.35
C THR A 193 4.50 -2.95 -25.94
N GLU A 194 4.41 -3.17 -27.25
CA GLU A 194 5.04 -4.30 -27.93
C GLU A 194 6.55 -4.08 -28.00
N SER A 195 7.30 -4.95 -27.33
CA SER A 195 8.76 -4.96 -27.39
C SER A 195 9.29 -6.38 -27.30
N THR A 196 10.32 -6.66 -28.10
CA THR A 196 11.04 -7.94 -28.05
C THR A 196 12.10 -7.97 -26.94
N SER A 197 12.50 -6.82 -26.42
CA SER A 197 13.52 -6.67 -25.38
C SER A 197 13.01 -7.08 -24.00
N ASP A 198 13.79 -7.93 -23.33
CA ASP A 198 13.53 -8.30 -21.93
C ASP A 198 13.60 -7.09 -21.01
N ARG A 199 14.49 -6.12 -21.28
CA ARG A 199 14.65 -4.92 -20.46
C ARG A 199 13.37 -4.09 -20.47
N THR A 200 12.88 -3.77 -21.67
CA THR A 200 11.69 -2.94 -21.85
C THR A 200 10.45 -3.60 -21.25
N ARG A 201 10.27 -4.90 -21.46
CA ARG A 201 9.19 -5.66 -20.83
C ARG A 201 9.26 -5.63 -19.29
N ARG A 202 10.45 -5.79 -18.70
CA ARG A 202 10.62 -5.69 -17.23
C ARG A 202 10.35 -4.29 -16.71
N THR A 203 10.79 -3.24 -17.42
CA THR A 203 10.52 -1.86 -17.02
C THR A 203 9.02 -1.54 -17.04
N LEU A 204 8.29 -1.97 -18.07
CA LEU A 204 6.83 -1.80 -18.12
C LEU A 204 6.12 -2.62 -17.04
N ASP A 205 6.59 -3.84 -16.76
CA ASP A 205 6.02 -4.69 -15.71
C ASP A 205 6.13 -4.08 -14.31
N VAL A 206 7.15 -3.25 -14.03
CA VAL A 206 7.23 -2.51 -12.76
C VAL A 206 6.01 -1.62 -12.56
N PHE A 207 5.54 -0.91 -13.58
CA PHE A 207 4.36 -0.06 -13.47
C PHE A 207 3.07 -0.89 -13.31
N ALA A 208 2.99 -2.05 -13.96
CA ALA A 208 1.91 -3.01 -13.72
C ALA A 208 1.92 -3.52 -12.27
N ALA A 209 3.10 -3.86 -11.73
CA ALA A 209 3.28 -4.27 -10.33
C ALA A 209 2.89 -3.15 -9.34
N ILE A 210 3.20 -1.89 -9.65
CA ILE A 210 2.75 -0.73 -8.86
C ILE A 210 1.22 -0.67 -8.83
N ARG A 211 0.56 -0.77 -9.99
CA ARG A 211 -0.92 -0.77 -10.08
C ARG A 211 -1.53 -1.90 -9.24
N GLU A 212 -1.03 -3.11 -9.42
CA GLU A 212 -1.51 -4.30 -8.69
C GLU A 212 -1.30 -4.16 -7.18
N GLY A 213 -0.15 -3.63 -6.77
CA GLY A 213 0.18 -3.33 -5.38
C GLY A 213 -0.79 -2.34 -4.76
N ARG A 214 -1.07 -1.22 -5.44
CA ARG A 214 -2.03 -0.21 -4.98
C ARG A 214 -3.44 -0.77 -4.89
N ALA A 215 -3.86 -1.54 -5.88
CA ALA A 215 -5.19 -2.16 -5.91
C ALA A 215 -5.39 -3.20 -4.79
N SER A 216 -4.34 -4.00 -4.50
CA SER A 216 -4.42 -5.10 -3.52
C SER A 216 -4.17 -4.65 -2.07
N TYR A 217 -3.32 -3.64 -1.89
CA TYR A 217 -2.77 -3.27 -0.57
C TYR A 217 -3.03 -1.82 -0.17
N GLY A 218 -3.77 -1.08 -1.00
CA GLY A 218 -4.12 0.32 -0.80
C GLY A 218 -3.11 1.30 -1.41
N PRO A 219 -3.51 2.56 -1.62
CA PRO A 219 -2.68 3.57 -2.28
C PRO A 219 -1.37 3.82 -1.54
N ASP A 220 -1.36 3.70 -0.21
CA ASP A 220 -0.18 3.96 0.63
C ASP A 220 0.86 2.83 0.58
N ALA A 221 0.58 1.70 -0.09
CA ALA A 221 1.54 0.60 -0.18
C ALA A 221 2.75 0.95 -1.07
N ILE A 222 2.55 1.86 -2.04
CA ILE A 222 3.59 2.35 -2.95
C ILE A 222 3.78 3.84 -2.68
N GLY A 223 5.04 4.23 -2.49
CA GLY A 223 5.42 5.62 -2.34
C GLY A 223 5.72 6.26 -3.69
N SER A 224 6.81 7.00 -3.74
CA SER A 224 7.25 7.72 -4.93
C SER A 224 8.03 6.84 -5.91
N TYR A 225 7.97 7.20 -7.19
CA TYR A 225 8.91 6.76 -8.21
C TYR A 225 10.08 7.74 -8.27
N ILE A 226 11.22 7.34 -7.71
CA ILE A 226 12.44 8.12 -7.65
C ILE A 226 13.25 7.90 -8.93
N ILE A 227 13.61 9.00 -9.60
CA ILE A 227 14.45 8.97 -10.79
C ILE A 227 15.89 9.33 -10.39
N SER A 228 16.78 8.34 -10.33
CA SER A 228 18.21 8.59 -10.14
C SER A 228 18.82 9.29 -11.34
N MET A 229 19.88 10.07 -11.10
CA MET A 229 20.62 10.79 -12.13
C MET A 229 19.72 11.66 -13.03
N ALA A 230 18.62 12.19 -12.47
CA ALA A 230 17.71 13.09 -13.17
C ALA A 230 18.40 14.41 -13.51
N ARG A 231 18.09 14.97 -14.68
CA ARG A 231 18.76 16.19 -15.20
C ARG A 231 17.80 17.26 -15.68
N ASP A 232 16.68 16.89 -16.30
CA ASP A 232 15.74 17.85 -16.89
C ASP A 232 14.30 17.28 -16.87
N VAL A 233 13.33 18.06 -17.35
CA VAL A 233 11.90 17.77 -17.30
C VAL A 233 11.53 16.51 -18.09
N ASP A 234 12.29 16.18 -19.14
CA ASP A 234 12.07 14.98 -19.95
C ASP A 234 12.21 13.69 -19.15
N ASP A 235 13.04 13.66 -18.10
CA ASP A 235 13.20 12.47 -17.26
C ASP A 235 11.91 12.19 -16.46
N VAL A 236 11.22 13.24 -15.97
CA VAL A 236 9.92 13.12 -15.28
C VAL A 236 8.84 12.70 -16.27
N LEU A 237 8.75 13.37 -17.42
CA LEU A 237 7.78 13.04 -18.47
C LEU A 237 7.97 11.61 -19.01
N THR A 238 9.21 11.12 -19.03
CA THR A 238 9.53 9.73 -19.38
C THR A 238 8.85 8.76 -18.42
N VAL A 239 8.95 8.96 -17.10
CA VAL A 239 8.28 8.10 -16.12
C VAL A 239 6.76 8.17 -16.26
N LEU A 240 6.20 9.36 -16.43
CA LEU A 240 4.75 9.54 -16.58
C LEU A 240 4.23 8.80 -17.82
N TRP A 241 4.91 8.93 -18.96
CA TRP A 241 4.51 8.23 -20.19
C TRP A 241 4.64 6.71 -20.05
N LEU A 242 5.75 6.22 -19.46
CA LEU A 242 5.91 4.79 -19.19
C LEU A 242 4.88 4.25 -18.18
N ALA A 243 4.44 5.07 -17.23
CA ALA A 243 3.38 4.71 -16.29
C ALA A 243 2.02 4.55 -17.00
N VAL A 244 1.68 5.46 -17.93
CA VAL A 244 0.49 5.31 -18.79
C VAL A 244 0.59 4.03 -19.62
N LEU A 245 1.72 3.78 -20.28
CA LEU A 245 1.92 2.57 -21.08
C LEU A 245 1.91 1.28 -20.24
N GLY A 246 2.42 1.32 -19.02
CA GLY A 246 2.31 0.22 -18.04
C GLY A 246 0.87 0.02 -17.53
N GLY A 247 -0.05 0.88 -17.95
CA GLY A 247 -1.47 0.88 -17.62
C GLY A 247 -1.75 1.30 -16.19
N LEU A 248 -0.87 2.08 -15.55
CA LEU A 248 -1.05 2.54 -14.17
C LEU A 248 -2.25 3.48 -14.01
N GLY A 249 -2.56 4.24 -15.06
CA GLY A 249 -3.66 5.19 -15.15
C GLY A 249 -3.60 5.95 -16.47
N GLU A 250 -4.50 6.91 -16.62
CA GLU A 250 -4.51 7.87 -17.73
C GLU A 250 -3.63 9.07 -17.40
N ALA A 251 -3.13 9.81 -18.39
CA ALA A 251 -2.21 10.93 -18.17
C ALA A 251 -2.71 11.99 -17.16
N ASP A 252 -4.01 12.30 -17.18
CA ASP A 252 -4.65 13.27 -16.29
C ASP A 252 -5.01 12.71 -14.90
N ASP A 253 -4.90 11.39 -14.70
CA ASP A 253 -5.24 10.69 -13.45
C ASP A 253 -4.25 9.56 -13.17
N LEU A 254 -2.96 9.90 -13.17
CA LEU A 254 -1.88 8.98 -12.79
C LEU A 254 -1.74 8.96 -11.26
N PRO A 255 -1.99 7.81 -10.60
CA PRO A 255 -1.85 7.70 -9.15
C PRO A 255 -0.38 7.42 -8.75
N LEU A 256 0.55 8.26 -9.20
CA LEU A 256 2.00 8.10 -9.00
C LEU A 256 2.69 9.44 -8.73
N ASP A 257 3.35 9.54 -7.58
CA ASP A 257 4.27 10.64 -7.30
C ASP A 257 5.63 10.36 -7.93
N VAL A 258 6.16 11.29 -8.73
CA VAL A 258 7.48 11.16 -9.37
C VAL A 258 8.45 12.14 -8.73
N THR A 259 9.58 11.62 -8.24
CA THR A 259 10.59 12.39 -7.52
C THR A 259 11.90 12.40 -8.30
N PRO A 260 12.27 13.50 -8.99
CA PRO A 260 13.59 13.60 -9.60
C PRO A 260 14.68 13.73 -8.52
N LEU A 261 15.70 12.87 -8.58
CA LEU A 261 16.86 12.92 -7.71
C LEU A 261 18.03 13.58 -8.44
N PHE A 262 18.30 14.85 -8.10
CA PHE A 262 19.46 15.59 -8.62
C PHE A 262 20.71 15.26 -7.80
N GLU A 263 21.64 14.51 -8.40
CA GLU A 263 22.78 13.94 -7.67
C GLU A 263 24.09 14.72 -7.86
N THR A 264 24.26 15.42 -8.99
CA THR A 264 25.49 16.15 -9.28
C THR A 264 25.37 17.63 -8.97
N VAL A 265 26.50 18.32 -8.71
CA VAL A 265 26.51 19.76 -8.45
C VAL A 265 25.82 20.56 -9.58
N PRO A 266 26.13 20.33 -10.87
CA PRO A 266 25.42 21.01 -11.96
C PRO A 266 23.91 20.72 -12.00
N ASP A 267 23.48 19.54 -11.58
CA ASP A 267 22.06 19.18 -11.56
C ASP A 267 21.35 19.91 -10.41
N LEU A 268 21.97 20.00 -9.24
CA LEU A 268 21.46 20.78 -8.11
C LEU A 268 21.38 22.27 -8.42
N GLU A 269 22.36 22.84 -9.12
CA GLU A 269 22.36 24.24 -9.55
C GLU A 269 21.21 24.55 -10.53
N ARG A 270 20.77 23.57 -11.32
CA ARG A 270 19.66 23.70 -12.28
C ARG A 270 18.30 23.31 -11.71
N ALA A 271 18.25 22.61 -10.58
CA ALA A 271 17.05 21.97 -10.06
C ALA A 271 15.85 22.91 -9.97
N GLU A 272 16.02 24.14 -9.46
CA GLU A 272 14.95 25.13 -9.36
C GLU A 272 14.33 25.43 -10.74
N SER A 273 15.16 25.71 -11.74
CA SER A 273 14.71 25.98 -13.11
C SER A 273 14.08 24.78 -13.82
N VAL A 274 14.41 23.55 -13.40
CA VAL A 274 13.79 22.32 -13.90
C VAL A 274 12.41 22.13 -13.27
N LEU A 275 12.28 22.36 -11.96
CA LEU A 275 11.02 22.22 -11.23
C LEU A 275 9.98 23.30 -11.56
N ASP A 276 10.41 24.50 -11.98
CA ASP A 276 9.53 25.59 -12.41
C ASP A 276 8.87 25.36 -13.79
N ARG A 277 9.36 24.39 -14.58
CA ARG A 277 8.93 24.11 -15.98
C ARG A 277 8.01 22.90 -16.07
#